data_AF-A0A101W9C8-F1
#
_entry.id   AF-A0A101W9C8-F1
#
_cell.length_a   1.000
_cell.length_b   1.000
_cell.length_c   1.000
_cell.angle_alpha   90.00
_cell.angle_beta   90.00
_cell.angle_gamma   90.00
#
_symmetry.space_group_name_H-M   'P 1'
#
loop_
_entity.id
_entity.type
_entity.pdbx_description
1 polymer ?
#
loop_
_entity_poly.entity_id
_entity_poly.type
_entity_poly.pdbx_seq_one_letter_code
_entity_poly.pdbx_strand_id
1 'polypeptide(L)'
;MENNPKKITESSREPIKIHQKIRLDFEGQETPKKMSYNDIEKDLNSKIMEITMIIKDKYPELIEYLNEMPMTVPTKKNPEITIKNLNSYYDSLNALLTKYKLEHP
;
A
#
# COMPACT_ATOMS: atom_id res chain seq x y z
N MET A 1 5.75 50.48 3.92
CA MET A 1 4.91 49.68 4.84
C MET A 1 3.84 49.03 3.97
N GLU A 2 4.20 48.06 3.13
CA GLU A 2 4.46 46.67 3.51
C GLU A 2 3.29 46.10 4.30
N ASN A 3 2.38 45.41 3.60
CA ASN A 3 2.01 44.04 3.94
C ASN A 3 1.22 43.40 2.79
N ASN A 4 1.84 42.36 2.26
CA ASN A 4 1.50 41.50 1.13
C ASN A 4 0.35 40.53 1.47
N PRO A 5 -0.70 40.38 0.64
CA PRO A 5 -1.50 39.17 0.63
C PRO A 5 -0.99 38.23 -0.46
N LYS A 6 -0.28 37.19 0.00
CA LYS A 6 -0.08 35.86 -0.60
C LYS A 6 -0.38 35.74 -2.11
N LYS A 7 0.71 35.79 -2.87
CA LYS A 7 0.82 35.15 -4.18
C LYS A 7 0.79 33.61 -3.98
N ILE A 8 -0.38 32.99 -4.11
CA ILE A 8 -0.44 31.54 -4.40
C ILE A 8 -0.63 31.45 -5.91
N THR A 9 0.49 31.28 -6.59
CA THR A 9 0.57 30.95 -8.01
C THR A 9 -0.13 29.63 -8.27
N GLU A 10 -1.32 29.70 -8.88
CA GLU A 10 -1.76 28.70 -9.83
C GLU A 10 -0.75 28.69 -10.99
N SER A 11 -0.01 27.59 -11.14
CA SER A 11 0.83 27.37 -12.30
C SER A 11 0.95 25.86 -12.54
N SER A 12 0.38 25.45 -13.68
CA SER A 12 0.93 24.40 -14.55
C SER A 12 0.78 22.95 -14.11
N ARG A 13 -0.40 22.41 -14.44
CA ARG A 13 -0.64 21.13 -15.15
C ARG A 13 0.55 20.14 -15.22
N GLU A 14 0.38 19.01 -14.55
CA GLU A 14 0.26 17.66 -15.16
C GLU A 14 -0.63 16.83 -14.20
N PRO A 15 -1.93 16.57 -14.46
CA PRO A 15 -2.40 15.21 -14.18
C PRO A 15 -1.69 14.30 -15.20
N ILE A 16 -1.85 12.97 -15.14
CA ILE A 16 -1.37 11.97 -16.13
C ILE A 16 -0.04 11.31 -15.66
N LYS A 17 0.01 10.04 -15.26
CA LYS A 17 -0.28 8.86 -16.10
C LYS A 17 -1.03 7.69 -15.45
N ILE A 18 -1.10 7.58 -14.13
CA ILE A 18 -1.69 6.39 -13.49
C ILE A 18 -3.23 6.38 -13.51
N HIS A 19 -3.87 7.53 -13.35
CA HIS A 19 -5.33 7.60 -13.34
C HIS A 19 -5.97 7.48 -14.73
N GLN A 20 -5.23 7.80 -15.80
CA GLN A 20 -5.69 7.58 -17.17
C GLN A 20 -5.50 6.14 -17.64
N LYS A 21 -4.47 5.42 -17.16
CA LYS A 21 -4.35 3.98 -17.45
C LYS A 21 -5.49 3.15 -16.88
N ILE A 22 -6.12 3.58 -15.79
CA ILE A 22 -7.20 2.81 -15.16
C ILE A 22 -8.57 3.19 -15.76
N ARG A 23 -8.69 4.39 -16.35
CA ARG A 23 -9.97 4.88 -16.91
C ARG A 23 -10.20 4.55 -18.39
N LEU A 24 -9.20 4.11 -19.13
CA LEU A 24 -9.32 3.84 -20.57
C LEU A 24 -9.83 2.44 -20.92
N ASP A 25 -10.03 1.57 -19.93
CA ASP A 25 -10.32 0.15 -20.17
C ASP A 25 -11.79 -0.23 -19.89
N PHE A 26 -12.66 0.74 -19.59
CA PHE A 26 -14.05 0.49 -19.17
C PHE A 26 -15.10 0.61 -20.27
N GLU A 27 -14.72 0.94 -21.51
CA GLU A 27 -15.64 0.95 -22.65
C GLU A 27 -15.21 -0.09 -23.70
N GLY A 28 -15.77 -1.29 -23.57
CA GLY A 28 -15.84 -2.25 -24.68
C GLY A 28 -14.98 -3.51 -24.54
N GLN A 29 -15.69 -4.62 -24.39
CA GLN A 29 -15.38 -5.95 -24.96
C GLN A 29 -14.13 -6.73 -24.47
N GLU A 30 -14.46 -7.90 -23.93
CA GLU A 30 -13.75 -9.19 -24.05
C GLU A 30 -12.21 -9.25 -23.91
N THR A 31 -11.65 -9.34 -22.70
CA THR A 31 -10.24 -9.80 -22.52
C THR A 31 -9.99 -10.45 -21.12
N PRO A 32 -8.84 -11.10 -20.83
CA PRO A 32 -8.77 -12.53 -20.49
C PRO A 32 -8.41 -12.73 -19.00
N LYS A 33 -9.06 -13.71 -18.33
CA LYS A 33 -8.71 -14.19 -16.97
C LYS A 33 -8.42 -13.05 -15.97
N LYS A 34 -9.45 -12.26 -15.65
CA LYS A 34 -9.47 -11.40 -14.44
C LYS A 34 -8.98 -12.23 -13.26
N MET A 35 -7.76 -11.97 -12.76
CA MET A 35 -7.32 -12.53 -11.50
C MET A 35 -8.31 -12.05 -10.43
N SER A 36 -8.95 -12.98 -9.72
CA SER A 36 -9.96 -12.63 -8.73
C SER A 36 -9.30 -11.81 -7.64
N TYR A 37 -9.80 -10.60 -7.36
CA TYR A 37 -9.29 -9.77 -6.26
C TYR A 37 -9.24 -10.51 -4.92
N ASN A 38 -10.15 -11.47 -4.72
CA ASN A 38 -10.14 -12.38 -3.58
C ASN A 38 -8.87 -13.23 -3.49
N ASP A 39 -8.34 -13.71 -4.62
CA ASP A 39 -7.15 -14.56 -4.63
C ASP A 39 -5.89 -13.72 -4.33
N ILE A 40 -5.84 -12.49 -4.84
CA ILE A 40 -4.77 -11.53 -4.55
C ILE A 40 -4.79 -11.12 -3.07
N GLU A 41 -5.98 -10.83 -2.54
CA GLU A 41 -6.15 -10.51 -1.12
C GLU A 41 -5.71 -11.68 -0.22
N LYS A 42 -6.09 -12.92 -0.56
CA LYS A 42 -5.66 -14.12 0.17
C LYS A 42 -4.15 -14.33 0.14
N ASP A 43 -3.52 -14.13 -1.02
CA ASP A 43 -2.07 -14.24 -1.17
C ASP A 43 -1.36 -13.19 -0.31
N LEU A 44 -1.82 -11.93 -0.34
CA LEU A 44 -1.26 -10.86 0.49
C LEU A 44 -1.43 -11.12 1.98
N ASN A 45 -2.62 -11.54 2.41
CA ASN A 45 -2.86 -11.90 3.81
C ASN A 45 -1.96 -13.05 4.26
N SER A 46 -1.70 -14.03 3.39
CA SER A 46 -0.80 -15.15 3.69
C SER A 46 0.64 -14.66 3.88
N LYS A 47 1.12 -13.79 2.98
CA LYS A 47 2.47 -13.19 3.06
C LYS A 47 2.64 -12.29 4.29
N ILE A 48 1.64 -11.47 4.59
CA ILE A 48 1.61 -10.65 5.81
C ILE A 48 1.66 -11.55 7.06
N MET A 49 0.91 -12.65 7.07
CA MET A 49 0.93 -13.58 8.20
C MET A 49 2.29 -14.27 8.35
N GLU A 50 2.89 -14.70 7.24
CA GLU A 50 4.21 -15.33 7.26
C GLU A 50 5.28 -14.38 7.79
N ILE A 51 5.37 -13.15 7.27
CA ILE A 51 6.38 -12.19 7.73
C ILE A 51 6.16 -11.77 9.19
N THR A 52 4.90 -11.61 9.62
CA THR A 52 4.60 -11.29 11.03
C THR A 52 4.92 -12.45 11.96
N MET A 53 4.75 -13.70 11.54
CA MET A 53 5.24 -14.86 12.29
C MET A 53 6.76 -14.88 12.37
N ILE A 54 7.48 -14.62 11.28
CA ILE A 54 8.94 -14.51 11.28
C ILE A 54 9.41 -13.41 12.22
N ILE A 55 8.75 -12.24 12.19
CA ILE A 55 9.04 -11.15 13.11
C ILE A 55 8.81 -11.60 14.55
N LYS A 56 7.67 -12.24 14.86
CA LYS A 56 7.38 -12.68 16.22
C LYS A 56 8.37 -13.72 16.76
N ASP A 57 8.80 -14.64 15.91
CA ASP A 57 9.65 -15.77 16.30
C ASP A 57 11.14 -15.39 16.36
N LYS A 58 11.62 -14.61 15.36
CA LYS A 58 13.04 -14.31 15.20
C LYS A 58 13.44 -12.90 15.60
N TYR A 59 12.49 -11.97 15.61
CA TYR A 59 12.74 -10.54 15.85
C TYR A 59 11.67 -9.96 16.79
N PRO A 60 11.48 -10.53 18.01
CA PRO A 60 10.40 -10.12 18.91
C PRO A 60 10.46 -8.63 19.29
N GLU A 61 11.63 -8.01 19.24
CA GLU A 61 11.84 -6.57 19.38
C GLU A 61 11.07 -5.74 18.34
N LEU A 62 10.84 -6.28 17.14
CA LEU A 62 10.10 -5.58 16.09
C LEU A 62 8.58 -5.62 16.29
N ILE A 63 8.08 -6.43 17.24
CA ILE A 63 6.63 -6.56 17.53
C ILE A 63 6.05 -5.22 18.00
N GLU A 64 6.82 -4.40 18.74
CA GLU A 64 6.35 -3.09 19.21
C GLU A 64 5.94 -2.17 18.04
N TYR A 65 6.74 -2.13 16.98
CA TYR A 65 6.42 -1.37 15.76
C TYR A 65 5.20 -1.93 15.01
N LEU A 66 4.89 -3.23 15.15
CA LEU A 66 3.68 -3.81 14.56
C LEU A 66 2.42 -3.29 15.22
N ASN A 67 2.45 -3.06 16.54
CA ASN A 67 1.33 -2.51 17.28
C ASN A 67 1.07 -1.04 16.93
N GLU A 68 2.11 -0.30 16.54
CA GLU A 68 2.00 1.09 16.10
C GLU A 68 1.48 1.26 14.66
N MET A 69 1.48 0.18 13.86
CA MET A 69 0.94 0.19 12.50
C MET A 69 -0.48 -0.41 12.48
N PRO A 70 -1.54 0.42 12.56
CA PRO A 70 -2.91 -0.09 12.53
C PRO A 70 -3.19 -0.78 11.19
N MET A 71 -3.53 -2.07 11.25
CA MET A 71 -3.98 -2.80 10.06
C MET A 71 -5.31 -2.20 9.58
N THR A 72 -5.32 -1.65 8.36
CA THR A 72 -6.53 -1.02 7.83
C THR A 72 -7.61 -2.08 7.64
N VAL A 73 -8.78 -1.87 8.22
CA VAL A 73 -9.91 -2.79 8.09
C VAL A 73 -10.32 -2.90 6.60
N PRO A 74 -10.31 -4.11 6.01
CA PRO A 74 -10.76 -4.33 4.63
C PRO A 74 -12.19 -3.80 4.45
N THR A 75 -12.40 -2.94 3.47
CA THR A 75 -13.75 -2.45 3.17
C THR A 75 -14.28 -3.14 1.92
N LYS A 76 -15.34 -3.94 2.10
CA LYS A 76 -16.03 -4.67 1.00
C LYS A 76 -16.53 -3.77 -0.14
N LYS A 77 -16.66 -2.47 0.11
CA LYS A 77 -17.08 -1.50 -0.92
C LYS A 77 -16.03 -1.33 -2.01
N ASN A 78 -14.73 -1.41 -1.69
CA ASN A 78 -13.64 -1.12 -2.62
C ASN A 78 -12.50 -2.15 -2.46
N PRO A 79 -12.56 -3.29 -3.18
CA PRO A 79 -11.54 -4.34 -3.11
C PRO A 79 -10.16 -3.87 -3.58
N GLU A 80 -10.10 -2.93 -4.53
CA GLU A 80 -8.84 -2.34 -5.01
C GLU A 80 -8.11 -1.55 -3.92
N ILE A 81 -8.86 -0.77 -3.13
CA ILE A 81 -8.31 -0.02 -1.99
C ILE A 81 -7.82 -1.01 -0.93
N THR A 82 -8.57 -2.09 -0.69
CA THR A 82 -8.18 -3.15 0.24
C THR A 82 -6.85 -3.77 -0.17
N ILE A 83 -6.69 -4.20 -1.42
CA ILE A 83 -5.45 -4.80 -1.92
C ILE A 83 -4.29 -3.81 -1.89
N LYS A 84 -4.53 -2.55 -2.24
CA LYS A 84 -3.51 -1.50 -2.16
C LYS A 84 -3.01 -1.33 -0.72
N ASN A 85 -3.93 -1.26 0.24
CA ASN A 85 -3.57 -1.10 1.64
C ASN A 85 -2.80 -2.32 2.18
N LEU A 86 -3.23 -3.54 1.83
CA LEU A 86 -2.55 -4.77 2.23
C LEU A 86 -1.13 -4.83 1.65
N ASN A 87 -0.94 -4.49 0.37
CA ASN A 87 0.39 -4.37 -0.21
C ASN A 87 1.26 -3.36 0.54
N SER A 88 0.75 -2.15 0.78
CA SER A 88 1.52 -1.12 1.50
C SER A 88 1.88 -1.54 2.92
N TYR A 89 1.03 -2.30 3.59
CA TYR A 89 1.34 -2.88 4.90
C TYR A 89 2.44 -3.93 4.80
N TYR A 90 2.33 -4.88 3.86
CA TYR A 90 3.37 -5.89 3.62
C TYR A 90 4.73 -5.27 3.29
N ASP A 91 4.75 -4.24 2.43
CA ASP A 91 5.98 -3.53 2.08
C ASP A 91 6.61 -2.84 3.30
N SER A 92 5.79 -2.27 4.18
CA SER A 92 6.25 -1.65 5.42
C SER A 92 6.89 -2.67 6.37
N LEU A 93 6.28 -3.87 6.49
CA LEU A 93 6.83 -4.98 7.29
C LEU A 93 8.18 -5.46 6.73
N ASN A 94 8.28 -5.60 5.41
CA ASN A 94 9.52 -5.98 4.75
C ASN A 94 10.60 -4.92 4.92
N ALA A 95 10.26 -3.66 4.77
CA ALA A 95 11.19 -2.55 4.97
C ALA A 95 11.70 -2.53 6.42
N LEU A 96 10.82 -2.71 7.40
CA LEU A 96 11.18 -2.81 8.82
C LEU A 96 12.18 -3.95 9.06
N LEU A 97 11.84 -5.15 8.58
CA LEU A 97 12.68 -6.33 8.74
C LEU A 97 14.04 -6.18 8.03
N THR A 98 14.04 -5.62 6.82
CA THR A 98 15.26 -5.40 6.04
C THR A 98 16.16 -4.39 6.70
N LYS A 99 15.58 -3.27 7.18
CA LYS A 99 16.33 -2.25 7.92
C LYS A 99 16.96 -2.84 9.18
N TYR A 100 16.19 -3.61 9.95
CA TYR A 100 16.70 -4.25 11.15
C TYR A 100 17.86 -5.21 10.86
N LYS A 101 17.74 -6.07 9.85
CA LYS A 101 18.82 -6.97 9.42
C LYS A 101 20.08 -6.23 8.95
N LEU A 102 19.92 -5.04 8.39
CA LEU A 102 21.05 -4.21 7.94
C LEU A 102 21.77 -3.55 9.13
N GLU A 103 21.01 -3.10 10.12
CA GLU A 103 21.53 -2.48 11.34
C GLU A 103 22.08 -3.53 12.33
N HIS A 104 21.60 -4.77 12.26
CA HIS A 104 21.95 -5.89 13.13
C HIS A 104 22.31 -7.16 12.32
N PRO A 105 23.54 -7.24 11.76
CA PRO A 105 24.03 -8.37 10.97
C PRO A 105 24.42 -9.61 11.80
#